data_AF-A0A7W7HPF7-F1
#
_entry.id   AF-A0A7W7HPF7-F1
#
_cell.length_a   1.000
_cell.length_b   1.000
_cell.length_c   1.000
_cell.angle_alpha   90.00
_cell.angle_beta   90.00
_cell.angle_gamma   90.00
#
_symmetry.space_group_name_H-M   'P 1'
#
loop_
_entity.id
_entity.type
_entity.pdbx_description
1 polymer ?
#
loop_
_entity_poly.entity_id
_entity_poly.type
_entity_poly.pdbx_seq_one_letter_code
_entity_poly.pdbx_strand_id
1 'polypeptide(L)'
;MSVPGVWWELAGADRMLLRQQGQPVLFARVHPHRYGVRLHRPGGFRSPVTPVQADEARRITTAESWAHRFSAGWPRLPGVRNLPPYSLATDLVLDWPDAELDWLGDGWNGVVPLRPLPSTEDGRVKAYRKLARDGLLPPLLLWWASNLDGWLLIDGHSRLAAARAESLPPVTLVLYPDEYARTEARPLPGGTAAWNRLAAESAPAWRSDDWT
;
A
#
# COMPACT_ATOMS: atom_id res chain seq x y z
N MET A 1 -15.22 2.03 -0.97
CA MET A 1 -14.89 0.60 -0.71
C MET A 1 -13.81 0.55 0.35
N SER A 2 -14.00 -0.22 1.40
CA SER A 2 -13.12 -0.26 2.57
C SER A 2 -12.34 -1.57 2.65
N VAL A 3 -11.07 -1.47 3.03
CA VAL A 3 -10.33 -2.59 3.62
C VAL A 3 -10.79 -2.71 5.07
N PRO A 4 -11.20 -3.90 5.56
CA PRO A 4 -11.73 -4.02 6.92
C PRO A 4 -10.78 -3.51 7.99
N GLY A 5 -11.32 -2.66 8.86
CA GLY A 5 -10.55 -2.02 9.92
C GLY A 5 -9.50 -1.03 9.43
N VAL A 6 -9.50 -0.64 8.16
CA VAL A 6 -8.58 0.34 7.58
C VAL A 6 -9.38 1.43 6.87
N TRP A 7 -9.08 2.70 7.15
CA TRP A 7 -9.82 3.82 6.58
C TRP A 7 -8.99 5.09 6.47
N TRP A 8 -9.44 5.97 5.58
CA TRP A 8 -8.88 7.31 5.40
C TRP A 8 -9.63 8.34 6.23
N GLU A 9 -8.87 9.28 6.78
CA GLU A 9 -9.33 10.50 7.41
C GLU A 9 -8.68 11.71 6.74
N LEU A 10 -9.43 12.80 6.56
CA LEU A 10 -8.95 14.04 5.95
C LEU A 10 -9.01 15.20 6.94
N ALA A 11 -7.97 16.02 6.93
CA ALA A 11 -7.87 17.25 7.71
C ALA A 11 -7.62 18.42 6.75
N GLY A 12 -8.67 19.21 6.49
CA GLY A 12 -8.60 20.26 5.47
C GLY A 12 -8.47 19.68 4.06
N ALA A 13 -7.80 20.41 3.17
CA ALA A 13 -7.68 20.06 1.75
C ALA A 13 -6.38 19.32 1.39
N ASP A 14 -5.42 19.25 2.32
CA ASP A 14 -4.04 18.85 2.02
C ASP A 14 -3.49 17.78 2.97
N ARG A 15 -4.17 17.43 4.06
CA ARG A 15 -3.68 16.43 5.02
C ARG A 15 -4.58 15.21 5.05
N MET A 16 -3.93 14.05 5.03
CA MET A 16 -4.58 12.75 5.02
C MET A 16 -3.95 11.87 6.09
N LEU A 17 -4.76 11.01 6.67
CA LEU A 17 -4.34 10.02 7.64
C LEU A 17 -5.00 8.70 7.29
N LEU A 18 -4.19 7.66 7.10
CA LEU A 18 -4.66 6.29 7.04
C LEU A 18 -4.57 5.68 8.44
N ARG A 19 -5.67 5.08 8.90
CA ARG A 19 -5.72 4.32 10.14
C ARG A 19 -5.93 2.83 9.89
N GLN A 20 -5.39 2.02 10.79
CA GLN A 20 -5.77 0.63 10.95
C GLN A 20 -6.14 0.36 12.41
N GLN A 21 -7.36 -0.12 12.67
CA GLN A 21 -7.86 -0.42 14.02
C GLN A 21 -7.64 0.74 15.00
N GLY A 22 -7.83 1.97 14.52
CA GLY A 22 -7.66 3.20 15.29
C GLY A 22 -6.22 3.72 15.34
N GLN A 23 -5.22 2.94 14.94
CA GLN A 23 -3.81 3.34 14.95
C GLN A 23 -3.40 4.05 13.65
N PRO A 24 -2.66 5.17 13.70
CA PRO A 24 -2.04 5.76 12.52
C PRO A 24 -1.09 4.79 11.82
N VAL A 25 -1.21 4.63 10.50
CA VAL A 25 -0.32 3.79 9.70
C VAL A 25 0.31 4.51 8.50
N LEU A 26 -0.28 5.63 8.08
CA LEU A 26 0.31 6.52 7.08
C LEU A 26 -0.24 7.94 7.29
N PHE A 27 0.66 8.89 7.41
CA PHE A 27 0.37 10.32 7.28
C PHE A 27 0.74 10.75 5.87
N ALA A 28 -0.11 11.55 5.24
CA ALA A 28 0.16 12.13 3.93
C ALA A 28 -0.13 13.63 3.98
N ARG A 29 0.72 14.41 3.34
CA ARG A 29 0.49 15.83 3.13
C ARG A 29 0.74 16.19 1.68
N VAL A 30 -0.23 16.82 1.04
CA VAL A 30 -0.14 17.31 -0.33
C VAL A 30 0.69 18.58 -0.34
N HIS A 31 1.57 18.68 -1.34
CA HIS A 31 2.35 19.88 -1.60
C HIS A 31 1.42 21.10 -1.78
N PRO A 32 1.75 22.31 -1.28
CA PRO A 32 0.92 23.51 -1.45
C PRO A 32 0.56 23.82 -2.91
N HIS A 33 1.51 23.58 -3.83
CA HIS A 33 1.32 23.71 -5.28
C HIS A 33 0.74 22.45 -5.98
N ARG A 34 0.40 21.41 -5.22
CA ARG A 34 -0.22 20.16 -5.70
C ARG A 34 0.62 19.38 -6.73
N TYR A 35 1.94 19.46 -6.65
CA TYR A 35 2.85 18.67 -7.49
C TYR A 35 3.33 17.38 -6.85
N GLY A 36 2.86 17.06 -5.63
CA GLY A 36 3.30 15.86 -4.96
C GLY A 36 2.70 15.68 -3.57
N VAL A 37 3.13 14.61 -2.90
CA VAL A 37 2.69 14.25 -1.55
C VAL A 37 3.87 13.78 -0.73
N ARG A 38 4.06 14.35 0.46
CA ARG A 38 4.99 13.80 1.44
C ARG A 38 4.28 12.82 2.36
N LEU A 39 4.91 11.68 2.53
CA LEU A 39 4.41 10.56 3.33
C LEU A 39 5.28 10.38 4.56
N HIS A 40 4.65 9.95 5.64
CA HIS A 40 5.32 9.31 6.77
C HIS A 40 4.56 8.07 7.19
N ARG A 41 5.25 6.94 7.31
CA ARG A 41 4.67 5.67 7.75
C ARG A 41 5.29 5.28 9.09
N PRO A 42 4.58 5.47 10.23
CA PRO A 42 5.11 5.17 11.56
C PRO A 42 5.32 3.67 11.82
N GLY A 43 4.93 2.81 10.87
CA GLY A 43 4.91 1.36 11.03
C GLY A 43 3.61 0.88 11.62
N GLY A 44 3.63 -0.28 12.27
CA GLY A 44 2.45 -0.84 12.95
C GLY A 44 1.42 -1.51 12.03
N PHE A 45 1.35 -1.16 10.74
CA PHE A 45 0.45 -1.80 9.79
C PHE A 45 0.58 -3.33 9.80
N ARG A 46 -0.54 -4.02 9.79
CA ARG A 46 -0.68 -5.47 9.70
C ARG A 46 -1.47 -5.82 8.46
N SER A 47 -1.06 -6.89 7.80
CA SER A 47 -1.81 -7.42 6.67
C SER A 47 -3.24 -7.72 7.12
N PRO A 48 -4.26 -7.29 6.35
CA PRO A 48 -5.65 -7.56 6.68
C PRO A 48 -6.06 -8.99 6.27
N VAL A 49 -5.18 -9.76 5.62
CA VAL A 49 -5.40 -11.15 5.24
C VAL A 49 -4.52 -12.08 6.06
N THR A 50 -5.03 -13.28 6.32
CA THR A 50 -4.26 -14.32 7.02
C THR A 50 -3.04 -14.74 6.18
N PRO A 51 -1.88 -15.00 6.81
CA PRO A 51 -0.67 -15.35 6.08
C PRO A 51 -0.85 -16.56 5.16
N VAL A 52 -0.40 -16.41 3.91
CA VAL A 52 -0.42 -17.49 2.92
C VAL A 52 0.62 -18.55 3.29
N GLN A 53 0.19 -19.81 3.30
CA GLN A 53 1.06 -20.95 3.53
C GLN A 53 1.59 -21.54 2.22
N ALA A 54 2.72 -22.25 2.27
CA ALA A 54 3.36 -22.76 1.06
C ALA A 54 2.58 -23.91 0.41
N ASP A 55 1.88 -24.72 1.19
CA ASP A 55 0.99 -25.76 0.70
C ASP A 55 -0.29 -25.18 0.07
N GLU A 56 -0.80 -24.09 0.63
CA GLU A 56 -1.90 -23.30 0.04
C GLU A 56 -1.49 -22.72 -1.32
N ALA A 57 -0.29 -22.13 -1.41
CA ALA A 57 0.25 -21.58 -2.65
C ALA A 57 0.36 -22.62 -3.79
N ARG A 58 0.61 -23.89 -3.46
CA ARG A 58 0.66 -24.99 -4.42
C ARG A 58 -0.72 -25.49 -4.85
N ARG A 59 -1.75 -25.23 -4.05
CA ARG A 59 -3.13 -25.66 -4.32
C ARG A 59 -3.92 -24.62 -5.11
N ILE A 60 -3.71 -23.34 -4.83
CA ILE A 60 -4.43 -22.24 -5.47
C ILE A 60 -3.63 -21.73 -6.68
N THR A 61 -4.09 -22.06 -7.87
CA THR A 61 -3.37 -21.77 -9.13
C THR A 61 -4.01 -20.66 -9.97
N THR A 62 -5.22 -20.21 -9.63
CA THR A 62 -5.94 -19.18 -10.40
C THR A 62 -6.06 -17.87 -9.64
N ALA A 63 -6.08 -16.76 -10.38
CA ALA A 63 -6.26 -15.44 -9.78
C ALA A 63 -7.64 -15.25 -9.14
N GLU A 64 -8.68 -15.88 -9.68
CA GLU A 64 -10.03 -15.87 -9.11
C GLU A 64 -10.07 -16.57 -7.75
N SER A 65 -9.47 -17.76 -7.64
CA SER A 65 -9.39 -18.45 -6.35
C SER A 65 -8.55 -17.68 -5.33
N TRP A 66 -7.49 -16.98 -5.76
CA TRP A 66 -6.77 -16.04 -4.89
C TRP A 66 -7.61 -14.85 -4.46
N ALA A 67 -8.43 -14.28 -5.37
CA ALA A 67 -9.32 -13.18 -5.05
C ALA A 67 -10.32 -13.59 -3.96
N HIS A 68 -10.94 -14.76 -4.09
CA HIS A 68 -11.80 -15.35 -3.05
C HIS A 68 -11.05 -15.57 -1.73
N ARG A 69 -9.80 -16.04 -1.78
CA ARG A 69 -8.98 -16.30 -0.59
C ARG A 69 -8.62 -15.01 0.17
N PHE A 70 -8.33 -13.93 -0.54
CA PHE A 70 -7.98 -12.66 0.10
C PHE A 70 -9.19 -11.87 0.57
N SER A 71 -10.32 -12.01 -0.11
CA SER A 71 -11.55 -11.30 0.23
C SER A 71 -12.40 -12.02 1.28
N ALA A 72 -11.93 -13.06 1.95
CA ALA A 72 -12.77 -13.87 2.83
C ALA A 72 -13.48 -12.99 3.89
N GLY A 73 -14.78 -12.73 3.69
CA GLY A 73 -15.62 -11.85 4.52
C GLY A 73 -15.69 -10.36 4.09
N TRP A 74 -15.08 -9.99 2.97
CA TRP A 74 -15.08 -8.62 2.45
C TRP A 74 -16.24 -8.43 1.46
N PRO A 75 -16.82 -7.22 1.35
CA PRO A 75 -18.00 -6.98 0.53
C PRO A 75 -17.74 -7.10 -0.99
N ARG A 76 -16.47 -7.06 -1.43
CA ARG A 76 -16.08 -7.15 -2.84
C ARG A 76 -14.77 -7.91 -3.00
N LEU A 77 -14.68 -8.67 -4.09
CA LEU A 77 -13.47 -9.38 -4.50
C LEU A 77 -12.47 -8.39 -5.11
N PRO A 78 -11.15 -8.54 -4.87
CA PRO A 78 -10.16 -7.85 -5.67
C PRO A 78 -10.13 -8.42 -7.09
N GLY A 79 -9.86 -7.57 -8.07
CA GLY A 79 -9.71 -7.96 -9.48
C GLY A 79 -8.25 -8.05 -9.90
N VAL A 80 -7.96 -8.86 -10.92
CA VAL A 80 -6.63 -8.81 -11.57
C VAL A 80 -6.48 -7.46 -12.26
N ARG A 81 -5.33 -6.82 -12.06
CA ARG A 81 -4.96 -5.60 -12.78
C ARG A 81 -3.52 -5.73 -13.26
N ASN A 82 -3.29 -5.40 -14.53
CA ASN A 82 -1.94 -5.12 -15.01
C ASN A 82 -1.64 -3.67 -14.67
N LEU A 83 -0.64 -3.44 -13.83
CA LEU A 83 -0.16 -2.10 -13.55
C LEU A 83 0.72 -1.60 -14.69
N PRO A 84 0.82 -0.28 -14.88
CA PRO A 84 1.89 0.28 -15.70
C PRO A 84 3.26 -0.28 -15.26
N PRO A 85 4.20 -0.56 -16.20
CA PRO A 85 5.49 -1.17 -15.86
C PRO A 85 6.29 -0.37 -14.82
N TYR A 86 6.17 0.96 -14.84
CA TYR A 86 6.86 1.86 -13.91
C TYR A 86 6.35 1.75 -12.46
N SER A 87 5.09 1.36 -12.23
CA SER A 87 4.46 1.34 -10.89
C SER A 87 5.15 0.42 -9.89
N LEU A 88 5.71 -0.70 -10.35
CA LEU A 88 6.47 -1.65 -9.51
C LEU A 88 7.99 -1.53 -9.71
N ALA A 89 8.44 -0.57 -10.52
CA ALA A 89 9.83 -0.32 -10.85
C ALA A 89 10.28 1.03 -10.27
N THR A 90 10.17 2.11 -11.06
CA THR A 90 10.61 3.46 -10.70
C THR A 90 9.69 4.11 -9.66
N ASP A 91 8.38 3.87 -9.75
CA ASP A 91 7.37 4.46 -8.86
C ASP A 91 6.96 3.54 -7.71
N LEU A 92 7.81 2.56 -7.39
CA LEU A 92 7.68 1.77 -6.18
C LEU A 92 8.43 2.47 -5.05
N VAL A 93 7.70 3.00 -4.07
CA VAL A 93 8.27 3.70 -2.92
C VAL A 93 9.04 2.73 -2.03
N LEU A 94 10.37 2.82 -2.07
CA LEU A 94 11.28 2.01 -1.23
C LEU A 94 11.81 2.77 -0.02
N ASP A 95 11.85 4.11 -0.08
CA ASP A 95 12.23 4.93 1.07
C ASP A 95 11.32 4.63 2.25
N TRP A 96 11.87 4.72 3.46
CA TRP A 96 11.15 4.43 4.70
C TRP A 96 11.83 5.17 5.87
N PRO A 97 11.07 5.71 6.84
CA PRO A 97 9.60 5.76 6.90
C PRO A 97 8.99 6.85 6.01
N ASP A 98 9.81 7.83 5.66
CA ASP A 98 9.44 9.01 4.88
C ASP A 98 9.59 8.74 3.39
N ALA A 99 8.77 9.42 2.59
CA ALA A 99 8.88 9.41 1.13
C ALA A 99 8.22 10.65 0.55
N GLU A 100 8.59 11.00 -0.68
CA GLU A 100 7.91 12.01 -1.48
C GLU A 100 7.39 11.36 -2.75
N LEU A 101 6.12 11.63 -3.06
CA LEU A 101 5.47 11.24 -4.29
C LEU A 101 5.54 12.43 -5.23
N ASP A 102 6.05 12.21 -6.44
CA ASP A 102 6.06 13.21 -7.49
C ASP A 102 4.82 13.01 -8.39
N TRP A 103 3.93 14.01 -8.41
CA TRP A 103 2.72 14.03 -9.25
C TRP A 103 2.95 14.76 -10.58
N LEU A 104 4.19 15.09 -10.94
CA LEU A 104 4.49 15.69 -12.24
C LEU A 104 4.17 14.71 -13.39
N GLY A 105 3.45 15.20 -14.41
CA GLY A 105 3.05 14.41 -15.58
C GLY A 105 1.56 14.07 -15.62
N ASP A 106 1.21 12.94 -16.25
CA ASP A 106 -0.18 12.46 -16.43
C ASP A 106 -0.73 11.66 -15.23
N GLY A 107 -0.13 11.85 -14.05
CA GLY A 107 -0.41 11.11 -12.80
C GLY A 107 0.74 10.20 -12.36
N TRP A 108 0.73 9.77 -11.09
CA TRP A 108 1.82 8.99 -10.49
C TRP A 108 1.63 7.48 -10.69
N ASN A 109 0.44 6.95 -10.41
CA ASN A 109 0.09 5.51 -10.53
C ASN A 109 1.07 4.53 -9.86
N GLY A 110 1.90 5.01 -8.93
CA GLY A 110 2.92 4.22 -8.24
C GLY A 110 2.38 3.37 -7.10
N VAL A 111 3.28 2.64 -6.44
CA VAL A 111 2.93 1.73 -5.34
C VAL A 111 3.62 2.17 -4.06
N VAL A 112 2.82 2.38 -3.00
CA VAL A 112 3.28 2.67 -1.64
C VAL A 112 3.15 1.42 -0.76
N PRO A 113 4.26 0.77 -0.36
CA PRO A 113 4.28 -0.20 0.71
C PRO A 113 3.94 0.43 2.07
N LEU A 114 2.95 -0.14 2.76
CA LEU A 114 2.60 0.24 4.15
C LEU A 114 3.53 -0.37 5.22
N ARG A 115 4.54 -1.14 4.81
CA ARG A 115 5.62 -1.70 5.63
C ARG A 115 6.92 -1.66 4.84
N PRO A 116 8.09 -1.61 5.49
CA PRO A 116 9.34 -1.79 4.80
C PRO A 116 9.36 -3.19 4.15
N LEU A 117 9.97 -3.28 2.97
CA LEU A 117 10.19 -4.60 2.37
C LEU A 117 11.19 -5.37 3.22
N PRO A 118 10.90 -6.63 3.59
CA PRO A 118 11.83 -7.43 4.37
C PRO A 118 13.10 -7.73 3.57
N SER A 119 14.21 -7.94 4.28
CA SER A 119 15.47 -8.37 3.70
C SER A 119 15.31 -9.68 2.92
N THR A 120 16.12 -9.85 1.86
CA THR A 120 16.23 -11.11 1.11
C THR A 120 16.70 -12.28 1.97
N GLU A 121 17.31 -11.99 3.12
CA GLU A 121 17.78 -13.00 4.06
C GLU A 121 16.69 -13.55 4.99
N ASP A 122 15.53 -12.89 5.04
CA ASP A 122 14.37 -13.34 5.82
C ASP A 122 13.87 -14.71 5.33
N GLY A 123 13.65 -15.64 6.28
CA GLY A 123 13.24 -17.01 5.97
C GLY A 123 11.93 -17.09 5.17
N ARG A 124 10.98 -16.17 5.42
CA ARG A 124 9.73 -16.09 4.67
C ARG A 124 9.98 -15.59 3.24
N VAL A 125 10.90 -14.64 3.04
CA VAL A 125 11.28 -14.20 1.69
C VAL A 125 11.95 -15.33 0.93
N LYS A 126 12.90 -16.06 1.55
CA LYS A 126 13.53 -17.25 0.95
C LYS A 126 12.51 -18.31 0.52
N ALA A 127 11.51 -18.58 1.35
CA ALA A 127 10.44 -19.51 1.01
C ALA A 127 9.61 -19.02 -0.20
N TYR A 128 9.27 -17.73 -0.26
CA TYR A 128 8.56 -17.16 -1.41
C TYR A 128 9.41 -17.09 -2.67
N ARG A 129 10.73 -16.89 -2.58
CA ARG A 129 11.64 -16.96 -3.73
C ARG A 129 11.61 -18.33 -4.38
N LYS A 130 11.55 -19.41 -3.58
CA LYS A 130 11.35 -20.77 -4.12
C LYS A 130 10.03 -20.88 -4.88
N LEU A 131 8.92 -20.43 -4.28
CA LEU A 131 7.62 -20.42 -4.97
C LEU A 131 7.63 -19.56 -6.25
N ALA A 132 8.34 -18.44 -6.26
CA ALA A 132 8.45 -17.58 -7.43
C ALA A 132 9.16 -18.27 -8.60
N ARG A 133 10.28 -18.96 -8.34
CA ARG A 133 10.98 -19.75 -9.38
C ARG A 133 10.11 -20.87 -9.94
N ASP A 134 9.23 -21.43 -9.11
CA ASP A 134 8.29 -22.48 -9.52
C ASP A 134 7.04 -21.92 -10.25
N GLY A 135 6.92 -20.59 -10.40
CA GLY A 135 5.74 -19.95 -11.00
C GLY A 135 4.49 -19.95 -10.12
N LEU A 136 4.66 -20.15 -8.80
CA LEU A 136 3.60 -20.32 -7.81
C LEU A 136 3.53 -19.18 -6.79
N LEU A 137 4.15 -18.03 -7.08
CA LEU A 137 4.15 -16.90 -6.15
C LEU A 137 2.72 -16.35 -5.98
N PRO A 138 2.16 -16.34 -4.76
CA PRO A 138 0.82 -15.81 -4.54
C PRO A 138 0.74 -14.31 -4.88
N PRO A 139 -0.36 -13.78 -5.42
CA PRO A 139 -0.45 -12.43 -5.97
C PRO A 139 -0.40 -11.33 -4.91
N LEU A 140 0.24 -10.20 -5.19
CA LEU A 140 0.20 -9.03 -4.30
C LEU A 140 -1.23 -8.52 -4.17
N LEU A 141 -1.58 -8.00 -2.99
CA LEU A 141 -2.87 -7.36 -2.76
C LEU A 141 -2.67 -5.86 -2.59
N LEU A 142 -3.28 -5.11 -3.51
CA LEU A 142 -3.19 -3.67 -3.61
C LEU A 142 -4.55 -3.03 -3.36
N TRP A 143 -4.54 -1.79 -2.91
CA TRP A 143 -5.74 -0.96 -2.76
C TRP A 143 -5.54 0.39 -3.42
N TRP A 144 -6.43 0.74 -4.35
CA TRP A 144 -6.42 2.08 -4.97
C TRP A 144 -6.65 3.18 -3.95
N ALA A 145 -5.82 4.21 -4.03
CA ALA A 145 -5.93 5.43 -3.24
C ALA A 145 -5.91 6.63 -4.20
N SER A 146 -7.09 7.06 -4.66
CA SER A 146 -7.22 8.21 -5.58
C SER A 146 -6.69 9.51 -4.97
N ASN A 147 -6.62 9.60 -3.63
CA ASN A 147 -6.04 10.71 -2.90
C ASN A 147 -4.50 10.74 -2.94
N LEU A 148 -3.87 9.62 -3.31
CA LEU A 148 -2.44 9.54 -3.60
C LEU A 148 -2.14 9.43 -5.10
N ASP A 149 -3.18 9.26 -5.92
CA ASP A 149 -3.08 8.87 -7.32
C ASP A 149 -2.22 7.61 -7.51
N GLY A 150 -2.46 6.58 -6.69
CA GLY A 150 -1.64 5.37 -6.68
C GLY A 150 -2.20 4.24 -5.83
N TRP A 151 -1.38 3.21 -5.64
CA TRP A 151 -1.77 1.96 -4.99
C TRP A 151 -1.08 1.81 -3.63
N LEU A 152 -1.85 1.41 -2.61
CA LEU A 152 -1.28 0.93 -1.35
C LEU A 152 -1.04 -0.58 -1.44
N LEU A 153 0.18 -1.03 -1.17
CA LEU A 153 0.46 -2.45 -0.95
C LEU A 153 0.05 -2.84 0.48
N ILE A 154 -1.12 -3.46 0.58
CA ILE A 154 -1.77 -3.85 1.84
C ILE A 154 -1.46 -5.31 2.22
N ASP A 155 -1.09 -6.16 1.27
CA ASP A 155 -0.50 -7.46 1.57
C ASP A 155 0.46 -7.93 0.47
N GLY A 156 1.49 -8.68 0.88
CA GLY A 156 2.47 -9.24 -0.04
C GLY A 156 3.84 -8.59 0.01
N HIS A 157 4.20 -7.81 1.03
CA HIS A 157 5.55 -7.23 1.19
C HIS A 157 6.68 -8.26 1.02
N SER A 158 6.61 -9.43 1.66
CA SER A 158 7.60 -10.50 1.47
C SER A 158 7.57 -11.13 0.08
N ARG A 159 6.41 -11.12 -0.58
CA ARG A 159 6.22 -11.69 -1.93
C ARG A 159 6.75 -10.73 -2.99
N LEU A 160 6.56 -9.42 -2.80
CA LEU A 160 7.19 -8.38 -3.61
C LEU A 160 8.72 -8.41 -3.44
N ALA A 161 9.23 -8.53 -2.21
CA ALA A 161 10.67 -8.69 -1.97
C ALA A 161 11.22 -9.94 -2.69
N ALA A 162 10.52 -11.07 -2.63
CA ALA A 162 10.89 -12.29 -3.33
C ALA A 162 10.87 -12.13 -4.86
N ALA A 163 9.79 -11.56 -5.42
CA ALA A 163 9.66 -11.29 -6.84
C ALA A 163 10.79 -10.40 -7.36
N ARG A 164 11.13 -9.32 -6.62
CA ARG A 164 12.24 -8.44 -6.95
C ARG A 164 13.59 -9.16 -6.90
N ALA A 165 13.83 -9.98 -5.88
CA ALA A 165 15.06 -10.75 -5.75
C ALA A 165 15.27 -11.79 -6.86
N GLU A 166 14.18 -12.23 -7.50
CA GLU A 166 14.21 -13.15 -8.64
C GLU A 166 14.01 -12.43 -9.99
N SER A 167 13.87 -11.09 -9.99
CA SER A 167 13.58 -10.29 -11.18
C SER A 167 12.34 -10.77 -11.96
N LEU A 168 11.31 -11.25 -11.24
CA LEU A 168 10.06 -11.74 -11.82
C LEU A 168 8.92 -10.73 -11.61
N PRO A 169 8.05 -10.53 -12.61
CA PRO A 169 6.87 -9.69 -12.45
C PRO A 169 5.84 -10.40 -11.56
N PRO A 170 5.44 -9.81 -10.41
CA PRO A 170 4.42 -10.42 -9.57
C PRO A 170 3.02 -10.18 -10.16
N VAL A 171 2.12 -11.15 -9.98
CA VAL A 171 0.68 -10.94 -10.24
C VAL A 171 0.11 -9.98 -9.18
N THR A 172 -0.72 -9.04 -9.60
CA THR A 172 -1.37 -8.05 -8.73
C THR A 172 -2.89 -8.21 -8.74
N LEU A 173 -3.45 -8.35 -7.53
CA LEU A 173 -4.87 -8.25 -7.25
C LEU A 173 -5.15 -6.90 -6.62
N VAL A 174 -6.11 -6.17 -7.17
CA VAL A 174 -6.45 -4.81 -6.78
C VAL A 174 -7.85 -4.77 -6.19
N LEU A 175 -7.95 -4.26 -4.98
CA LEU A 175 -9.20 -3.70 -4.49
C LEU A 175 -9.40 -2.37 -5.18
N TYR A 176 -10.52 -2.27 -5.90
CA TYR A 176 -10.99 -1.10 -6.63
C TYR A 176 -10.44 -0.93 -8.06
N PRO A 177 -11.00 -1.66 -9.04
CA PRO A 177 -10.55 -1.58 -10.43
C PRO A 177 -11.20 -0.45 -11.26
N ASP A 178 -12.10 0.37 -10.70
CA ASP A 178 -12.65 1.54 -11.39
C ASP A 178 -11.76 2.76 -11.13
N GLU A 179 -11.00 3.15 -12.16
CA GLU A 179 -9.95 4.19 -12.12
C GLU A 179 -10.47 5.57 -11.70
N TYR A 180 -11.77 5.86 -11.87
CA TYR A 180 -12.34 7.17 -11.56
C TYR A 180 -12.94 7.28 -10.17
N ALA A 181 -13.10 6.16 -9.48
CA ALA A 181 -13.91 6.20 -8.29
C ALA A 181 -13.07 6.64 -7.06
N ARG A 182 -13.63 7.60 -6.32
CA ARG A 182 -12.90 8.33 -5.29
C ARG A 182 -12.65 7.46 -4.06
N THR A 183 -11.48 7.65 -3.44
CA THR A 183 -11.21 7.13 -2.11
C THR A 183 -12.21 7.73 -1.11
N GLU A 184 -13.02 6.85 -0.51
CA GLU A 184 -13.88 7.22 0.61
C GLU A 184 -13.02 7.59 1.83
N ALA A 185 -13.24 8.78 2.35
CA ALA A 185 -12.54 9.27 3.52
C ALA A 185 -13.52 9.99 4.46
N ARG A 186 -13.20 9.96 5.75
CA ARG A 186 -13.97 10.62 6.80
C ARG A 186 -13.30 11.94 7.19
N PRO A 187 -14.04 12.94 7.69
CA PRO A 187 -13.40 14.08 8.33
C PRO A 187 -12.63 13.62 9.58
N LEU A 188 -11.40 14.10 9.76
CA LEU A 188 -10.65 13.91 11.01
C LEU A 188 -11.25 14.84 12.09
N PRO A 189 -11.74 14.31 13.23
CA PRO A 189 -12.18 15.14 14.34
C PRO A 189 -11.06 16.05 14.84
N GLY A 190 -11.34 17.34 14.99
CA GLY A 190 -10.33 18.36 15.33
C GLY A 190 -9.46 18.82 14.16
N GLY A 191 -9.70 18.32 12.94
CA GLY A 191 -9.13 18.83 11.69
C GLY A 191 -7.61 18.95 11.68
N THR A 192 -7.09 20.02 11.09
CA THR A 192 -5.65 20.25 10.90
C THR A 192 -4.87 20.25 12.22
N ALA A 193 -5.43 20.82 13.29
CA ALA A 193 -4.76 20.85 14.59
C ALA A 193 -4.61 19.45 15.21
N ALA A 194 -5.63 18.59 15.07
CA ALA A 194 -5.54 17.20 15.50
C ALA A 194 -4.53 16.42 14.66
N TRP A 195 -4.53 16.63 13.34
CA TRP A 195 -3.58 15.98 12.44
C TRP A 195 -2.13 16.34 12.81
N ASN A 196 -1.82 17.63 12.97
CA ASN A 196 -0.47 18.09 13.29
C ASN A 196 0.03 17.51 14.62
N ARG A 197 -0.87 17.40 15.62
CA ARG A 197 -0.55 16.78 16.92
C ARG A 197 -0.23 15.29 16.77
N LEU A 198 -1.09 14.54 16.10
CA LEU A 198 -0.89 13.10 15.86
C LEU A 198 0.39 12.82 15.06
N ALA A 199 0.68 13.66 14.06
CA ALA A 199 1.90 13.57 13.27
C ALA A 199 3.13 13.84 14.14
N ALA A 200 3.10 14.89 14.98
CA ALA A 200 4.21 15.21 15.90
C ALA A 200 4.43 14.11 16.96
N GLU A 201 3.36 13.50 17.46
CA GLU A 201 3.43 12.38 18.42
C GLU A 201 3.98 11.10 17.79
N SER A 202 3.54 10.78 16.56
CA SER A 202 3.94 9.55 15.87
C SER A 202 5.31 9.66 15.19
N ALA A 203 5.71 10.88 14.83
CA ALA A 203 6.88 11.17 14.01
C ALA A 203 7.54 12.50 14.39
N PRO A 204 8.17 12.62 15.58
CA PRO A 204 8.69 13.90 16.08
C PRO A 204 9.76 14.54 15.19
N ALA A 205 10.51 13.71 14.44
CA ALA A 205 11.55 14.15 13.51
C ALA A 205 11.01 14.45 12.10
N TRP A 206 9.80 13.99 11.76
CA TRP A 206 9.21 14.26 10.46
C TRP A 206 8.72 15.71 10.40
N ARG A 207 9.11 16.40 9.33
CA ARG A 207 8.76 17.80 9.09
C ARG A 207 7.93 17.89 7.83
N SER A 208 6.61 17.88 7.96
CA SER A 208 5.69 17.88 6.82
C SER A 208 5.71 19.18 5.99
N ASP A 209 6.36 20.24 6.49
CA ASP A 209 6.45 21.57 5.85
C ASP A 209 7.76 21.79 5.08
N ASP A 210 8.76 20.92 5.26
CA ASP A 210 10.10 21.12 4.70
C ASP A 210 10.18 20.57 3.27
N TRP A 211 9.56 21.27 2.33
CA TRP A 211 9.65 20.95 0.90
C TRP A 211 11.05 21.34 0.39
N THR A 212 11.78 20.39 -0.18
CA THR A 212 13.11 20.63 -0.78
C THR A 212 13.00 21.16 -2.19
#